data_AF-A0A433T7I2-F1
#
_entry.id   AF-A0A433T7I2-F1
#
_cell.length_a   1.000
_cell.length_b   1.000
_cell.length_c   1.000
_cell.angle_alpha   90.00
_cell.angle_beta   90.00
_cell.angle_gamma   90.00
#
_symmetry.space_group_name_H-M   'P 1'
#
loop_
_entity.id
_entity.type
_entity.pdbx_description
1 polymer ?
#
loop_
_entity_poly.entity_id
_entity_poly.type
_entity_poly.pdbx_seq_one_letter_code
_entity_poly.pdbx_strand_id
1 'polypeptide(L)'
;MAANTCQPVVVPGHYNPMFKVDVNVHCPLREALASEADFKVDLLAHSLQLDTFCKQEQFQQALGKVDYHGKTGTSFQNKANLSFCNLQQTLTKYRGVMHEDTYEREPCFAQLFPNVVEYSKTGSTFKRPGTTPIDNYLKQLSHLNHVLTLARQIHEDIRYGEKPKYLAHQVAVLFQAIQAIPSGSELLARHKTNIEENFKMLKSTIADLHEFENSLPQEVEEWLLELTDSISGVVHSMPTQLSQELRPVA
;
A
#
# COMPACT_ATOMS: atom_id res chain seq x y z
N MET A 1 -4.07 -18.93 -17.76
CA MET A 1 -4.42 -17.51 -17.59
C MET A 1 -3.12 -16.76 -17.35
N ALA A 2 -2.64 -16.04 -18.36
CA ALA A 2 -1.42 -15.26 -18.27
C ALA A 2 -1.74 -13.93 -17.57
N ALA A 3 -1.00 -13.61 -16.51
CA ALA A 3 -1.05 -12.31 -15.87
C ALA A 3 -0.64 -11.27 -16.92
N ASN A 4 -1.59 -10.43 -17.34
CA ASN A 4 -1.32 -9.28 -18.18
C ASN A 4 -0.56 -8.26 -17.31
N THR A 5 0.75 -8.39 -17.30
CA THR A 5 1.67 -7.52 -16.58
C THR A 5 1.56 -6.11 -17.16
N CYS A 6 1.18 -5.14 -16.32
CA CYS A 6 1.14 -3.72 -16.66
C CYS A 6 2.36 -3.30 -17.48
N GLN A 7 2.14 -2.51 -18.54
CA GLN A 7 3.23 -1.86 -19.26
C GLN A 7 4.05 -1.02 -18.27
N PRO A 8 5.39 -1.06 -18.36
CA PRO A 8 6.25 -0.31 -17.44
C PRO A 8 5.97 1.18 -17.58
N VAL A 9 5.87 1.87 -16.44
CA VAL A 9 5.61 3.32 -16.34
C VAL A 9 6.63 4.14 -17.13
N VAL A 10 7.84 3.61 -17.32
CA VAL A 10 8.88 4.15 -18.19
C VAL A 10 9.61 2.99 -18.86
N VAL A 11 9.74 3.03 -20.20
CA VAL A 11 10.66 2.15 -20.92
C VAL A 11 12.05 2.78 -20.83
N PRO A 12 13.05 2.12 -20.21
CA PRO A 12 14.39 2.66 -20.16
C PRO A 12 14.90 2.90 -21.59
N GLY A 13 15.24 4.15 -21.90
CA GLY A 13 15.81 4.48 -23.19
C GLY A 13 17.15 3.77 -23.35
N HIS A 14 17.22 2.79 -24.26
CA HIS A 14 18.42 2.06 -24.66
C HIS A 14 19.04 1.17 -23.55
N TYR A 15 18.33 0.12 -23.14
CA TYR A 15 18.99 -1.03 -22.53
C TYR A 15 19.69 -1.86 -23.62
N ASN A 16 21.01 -1.80 -23.69
CA ASN A 16 21.79 -2.68 -24.57
C ASN A 16 22.00 -4.04 -23.86
N PRO A 17 21.50 -5.16 -24.41
CA PRO A 17 21.57 -6.49 -23.79
C PRO A 17 23.00 -7.02 -23.55
N MET A 18 24.02 -6.41 -24.16
CA MET A 18 25.42 -6.76 -23.91
C MET A 18 25.95 -6.27 -22.55
N PHE A 19 25.29 -5.29 -21.93
CA PHE A 19 25.66 -4.89 -20.57
C PHE A 19 25.10 -5.92 -19.58
N LYS A 20 26.00 -6.70 -18.99
CA LYS A 20 25.65 -7.56 -17.86
C LYS A 20 25.18 -6.69 -16.70
N VAL A 21 23.94 -6.87 -16.28
CA VAL A 21 23.43 -6.31 -15.02
C VAL A 21 23.85 -7.28 -13.92
N ASP A 22 24.90 -6.92 -13.19
CA ASP A 22 25.26 -7.64 -11.98
C ASP A 22 24.33 -7.18 -10.85
N VAL A 23 23.49 -8.12 -10.37
CA VAL A 23 22.60 -7.88 -9.23
C VAL A 23 23.44 -7.91 -7.96
N ASN A 24 23.97 -6.75 -7.59
CA ASN A 24 24.81 -6.57 -6.43
C ASN A 24 23.99 -6.30 -5.16
N VAL A 25 23.20 -7.28 -4.73
CA VAL A 25 22.39 -7.23 -3.50
C VAL A 25 23.22 -7.06 -2.21
N HIS A 26 24.53 -7.26 -2.29
CA HIS A 26 25.46 -7.19 -1.16
C HIS A 26 26.48 -6.05 -1.26
N CYS A 27 26.50 -5.30 -2.37
CA CYS A 27 27.37 -4.15 -2.50
C CYS A 27 26.68 -2.94 -1.83
N PRO A 28 27.40 -2.11 -1.04
CA PRO A 28 26.85 -0.85 -0.59
C PRO A 28 26.36 -0.02 -1.79
N LEU A 29 25.21 0.63 -1.64
CA LEU A 29 24.59 1.40 -2.73
C LEU A 29 25.53 2.49 -3.26
N ARG A 30 26.45 2.98 -2.42
CA ARG A 30 27.51 3.94 -2.78
C ARG A 30 28.81 3.68 -2.02
N GLU A 31 29.94 3.97 -2.67
CA GLU A 31 31.27 3.83 -2.08
C GLU A 31 31.62 4.96 -1.08
N ALA A 32 30.98 6.14 -1.20
CA ALA A 32 31.16 7.28 -0.31
C ALA A 32 29.82 7.95 0.04
N LEU A 33 29.59 8.19 1.33
CA LEU A 33 28.49 9.00 1.84
C LEU A 33 28.90 10.47 1.73
N ALA A 34 28.35 11.21 0.76
CA ALA A 34 28.74 12.60 0.50
C ALA A 34 27.83 13.63 1.18
N SER A 35 26.60 13.24 1.57
CA SER A 35 25.59 14.13 2.16
C SER A 35 24.69 13.45 3.21
N GLU A 36 23.98 14.24 4.02
CA GLU A 36 22.95 13.75 4.96
C GLU A 36 21.79 13.04 4.25
N ALA A 37 21.39 13.54 3.07
CA ALA A 37 20.38 12.90 2.24
C ALA A 37 20.82 11.49 1.81
N ASP A 38 22.09 11.32 1.43
CA ASP A 38 22.63 10.00 1.04
C ASP A 38 22.64 9.02 2.21
N PHE A 39 23.00 9.50 3.40
CA PHE A 39 22.90 8.70 4.62
C PHE A 39 21.46 8.28 4.91
N LYS A 40 20.50 9.19 4.81
CA LYS A 40 19.08 8.88 5.01
C LYS A 40 18.59 7.82 4.00
N VAL A 41 18.99 7.93 2.74
CA VAL A 41 18.66 6.93 1.71
C VAL A 41 19.22 5.55 2.05
N ASP A 42 20.50 5.45 2.41
CA ASP A 42 21.13 4.17 2.75
C ASP A 42 20.55 3.58 4.05
N LEU A 43 20.28 4.44 5.05
CA LEU A 43 19.61 4.07 6.29
C LEU A 43 18.23 3.47 6.01
N LEU A 44 17.41 4.16 5.22
CA LEU A 44 16.07 3.71 4.83
C LEU A 44 16.12 2.42 4.00
N ALA A 45 17.07 2.31 3.06
CA ALA A 45 17.21 1.15 2.19
C ALA A 45 17.58 -0.12 2.98
N HIS A 46 18.59 -0.04 3.85
CA HIS A 46 18.97 -1.18 4.71
C HIS A 46 17.86 -1.54 5.71
N SER A 47 17.18 -0.53 6.26
CA SER A 47 16.05 -0.75 7.18
C SER A 47 14.88 -1.43 6.48
N LEU A 48 14.53 -1.01 5.26
CA LEU A 48 13.50 -1.63 4.44
C LEU A 48 13.83 -3.08 4.08
N GLN A 49 15.10 -3.35 3.74
CA GLN A 49 15.56 -4.69 3.42
C GLN A 49 15.42 -5.63 4.63
N LEU A 50 15.89 -5.20 5.79
CA LEU A 50 15.77 -5.97 7.04
C LEU A 50 14.30 -6.15 7.45
N ASP A 51 13.49 -5.10 7.37
CA ASP A 51 12.04 -5.15 7.64
C ASP A 51 11.32 -6.16 6.74
N THR A 52 11.72 -6.24 5.47
CA THR A 52 11.18 -7.20 4.50
C THR A 52 11.52 -8.64 4.90
N PHE A 53 12.76 -8.92 5.31
CA PHE A 53 13.12 -10.24 5.80
C PHE A 53 12.33 -10.62 7.06
N CYS A 54 12.16 -9.68 8.00
CA CYS A 54 11.35 -9.87 9.19
C CYS A 54 9.90 -10.23 8.86
N LYS A 55 9.27 -9.48 7.94
CA LYS A 55 7.89 -9.74 7.49
C LYS A 55 7.75 -11.09 6.78
N GLN A 56 8.73 -11.48 5.96
CA GLN A 56 8.74 -12.78 5.29
C GLN A 56 8.80 -13.94 6.29
N GLU A 57 9.69 -13.85 7.29
CA GLU A 57 9.81 -14.87 8.33
C GLU A 57 8.53 -14.97 9.17
N GLN A 58 7.95 -13.82 9.58
CA GLN A 58 6.66 -13.78 10.28
C GLN A 58 5.53 -14.42 9.47
N PHE A 59 5.47 -14.16 8.16
CA PHE A 59 4.45 -14.73 7.28
C PHE A 59 4.61 -16.25 7.16
N GLN A 60 5.84 -16.76 7.06
CA GLN A 60 6.12 -18.19 7.02
C GLN A 60 5.75 -18.90 8.32
N GLN A 61 6.03 -18.27 9.48
CA GLN A 61 5.62 -18.76 10.79
C GLN A 61 4.09 -18.75 10.96
N ALA A 62 3.41 -17.68 10.53
CA ALA A 62 1.95 -17.57 10.60
C ALA A 62 1.22 -18.64 9.77
N LEU A 63 1.84 -19.08 8.66
CA LEU A 63 1.32 -20.18 7.84
C LEU A 63 1.59 -21.57 8.42
N GLY A 64 2.23 -21.68 9.59
CA GLY A 64 2.62 -22.97 10.19
C GLY A 64 3.63 -23.75 9.34
N LYS A 65 4.23 -23.12 8.31
CA LYS A 65 5.22 -23.77 7.44
C LYS A 65 6.53 -24.01 8.17
N VAL A 66 6.73 -23.35 9.31
CA VAL A 66 7.92 -23.49 10.11
C VAL A 66 7.60 -23.34 11.59
N ASP A 67 7.88 -24.40 12.36
CA ASP A 67 7.70 -24.43 13.80
C ASP A 67 9.08 -24.36 14.47
N TYR A 68 9.45 -23.16 14.87
CA TYR A 68 10.79 -22.88 15.39
C TYR A 68 10.84 -22.74 16.92
N HIS A 69 9.78 -23.09 17.66
CA HIS A 69 9.72 -22.94 19.12
C HIS A 69 10.23 -21.57 19.61
N GLY A 70 9.86 -20.48 18.91
CA GLY A 70 10.27 -19.11 19.23
C GLY A 70 11.65 -18.69 18.69
N LYS A 71 12.33 -19.53 17.90
CA LYS A 71 13.54 -19.18 17.14
C LYS A 71 13.18 -18.79 15.70
N THR A 72 14.17 -18.34 14.96
CA THR A 72 14.05 -17.97 13.54
C THR A 72 14.87 -18.91 12.66
N GLY A 73 14.49 -19.06 11.40
CA GLY A 73 15.19 -19.93 10.45
C GLY A 73 16.62 -19.48 10.18
N THR A 74 17.53 -20.44 9.96
CA THR A 74 18.96 -20.16 9.70
C THR A 74 19.17 -19.31 8.43
N SER A 75 18.37 -19.55 7.39
CA SER A 75 18.38 -18.75 6.15
C SER A 75 17.98 -17.29 6.40
N PHE A 76 16.95 -17.07 7.23
CA PHE A 76 16.57 -15.74 7.67
C PHE A 76 17.68 -15.09 8.50
N GLN A 77 18.20 -15.80 9.51
CA GLN A 77 19.24 -15.27 10.40
C GLN A 77 20.46 -14.80 9.62
N ASN A 78 20.92 -15.57 8.63
CA ASN A 78 22.06 -15.19 7.80
C ASN A 78 21.80 -13.89 7.02
N LYS A 79 20.62 -13.75 6.42
CA LYS A 79 20.23 -12.55 5.66
C LYS A 79 20.01 -11.34 6.55
N ALA A 80 19.30 -11.53 7.66
CA ALA A 80 18.98 -10.49 8.62
C ALA A 80 20.24 -9.97 9.33
N ASN A 81 21.15 -10.86 9.75
CA ASN A 81 22.44 -10.46 10.34
C ASN A 81 23.28 -9.67 9.34
N LEU A 82 23.36 -10.10 8.07
CA LEU A 82 24.13 -9.39 7.06
C LEU A 82 23.55 -7.98 6.80
N SER A 83 22.23 -7.88 6.66
CA SER A 83 21.55 -6.60 6.48
C SER A 83 21.71 -5.68 7.69
N PHE A 84 21.63 -6.23 8.91
CA PHE A 84 21.86 -5.51 10.15
C PHE A 84 23.32 -5.06 10.32
N CYS A 85 24.29 -5.90 9.96
CA CYS A 85 25.71 -5.51 9.93
C CYS A 85 25.95 -4.34 8.97
N ASN A 86 25.33 -4.36 7.78
CA ASN A 86 25.41 -3.26 6.82
C ASN A 86 24.80 -1.97 7.40
N LEU A 87 23.63 -2.07 8.05
CA LEU A 87 23.00 -0.96 8.75
C LEU A 87 23.94 -0.36 9.82
N GLN A 88 24.56 -1.22 10.65
CA GLN A 88 25.52 -0.78 11.67
C GLN A 88 26.78 -0.15 11.07
N GLN A 89 27.28 -0.67 9.96
CA GLN A 89 28.42 -0.08 9.26
C GLN A 89 28.08 1.31 8.70
N THR A 90 26.89 1.48 8.11
CA THR A 90 26.40 2.78 7.63
C THR A 90 26.26 3.78 8.77
N LEU A 91 25.69 3.35 9.92
CA LEU A 91 25.63 4.17 11.13
C LEU A 91 27.02 4.55 11.64
N THR A 92 27.96 3.60 11.68
CA THR A 92 29.33 3.83 12.17
C THR A 92 30.12 4.77 11.26
N LYS A 93 30.01 4.61 9.94
CA LYS A 93 30.63 5.51 8.96
C LYS A 93 30.15 6.96 9.11
N TYR A 94 28.90 7.14 9.54
CA TYR A 94 28.29 8.46 9.69
C TYR A 94 28.45 9.08 11.09
N ARG A 95 28.65 8.26 12.14
CA ARG A 95 29.00 8.72 13.51
C ARG A 95 30.30 9.55 13.57
N GLY A 96 31.18 9.41 12.57
CA GLY A 96 32.37 10.27 12.44
C GLY A 96 32.07 11.69 11.95
N VAL A 97 30.87 11.96 11.43
CA VAL A 97 30.48 13.22 10.77
C VAL A 97 29.37 13.98 11.52
N MET A 98 28.53 13.28 12.29
CA MET A 98 27.43 13.86 13.08
C MET A 98 27.39 13.26 14.50
N HIS A 99 27.04 14.08 15.51
CA HIS A 99 26.97 13.69 16.92
C HIS A 99 26.05 12.47 17.18
N GLU A 100 26.39 11.69 18.20
CA GLU A 100 25.89 10.34 18.54
C GLU A 100 24.36 10.17 18.69
N ASP A 101 23.58 11.25 18.71
CA ASP A 101 22.15 11.22 19.05
C ASP A 101 21.19 11.34 17.86
N THR A 102 21.66 11.32 16.61
CA THR A 102 20.86 11.83 15.49
C THR A 102 19.84 10.80 14.94
N TYR A 103 20.15 9.50 14.93
CA TYR A 103 19.28 8.49 14.29
C TYR A 103 18.11 8.02 15.17
N GLU A 104 18.27 7.98 16.49
CA GLU A 104 17.18 7.67 17.43
C GLU A 104 16.22 8.85 17.62
N ARG A 105 16.65 10.06 17.22
CA ARG A 105 15.82 11.27 17.21
C ARG A 105 14.97 11.43 15.95
N GLU A 106 15.16 10.63 14.90
CA GLU A 106 14.26 10.67 13.73
C GLU A 106 12.87 10.16 14.16
N PRO A 107 11.90 11.08 14.35
CA PRO A 107 10.70 10.81 15.14
C PRO A 107 9.77 9.76 14.50
N CYS A 108 10.02 9.42 13.24
CA CYS A 108 9.27 8.45 12.46
C CYS A 108 9.99 7.10 12.29
N PHE A 109 11.31 6.98 12.51
CA PHE A 109 12.04 5.76 12.14
C PHE A 109 11.51 4.51 12.85
N ALA A 110 11.29 4.58 14.16
CA ALA A 110 10.72 3.48 14.92
C ALA A 110 9.25 3.18 14.56
N GLN A 111 8.54 4.17 14.01
CA GLN A 111 7.18 3.99 13.50
C GLN A 111 7.17 3.33 12.12
N LEU A 112 8.15 3.67 11.27
CA LEU A 112 8.33 3.14 9.91
C LEU A 112 8.89 1.72 9.90
N PHE A 113 9.85 1.43 10.77
CA PHE A 113 10.60 0.16 10.79
C PHE A 113 10.58 -0.48 12.18
N PRO A 114 9.40 -0.82 12.72
CA PRO A 114 9.26 -1.42 14.06
C PRO A 114 10.02 -2.76 14.16
N ASN A 115 10.05 -3.54 13.08
CA ASN A 115 10.69 -4.84 13.01
C ASN A 115 12.22 -4.70 13.11
N VAL A 116 12.77 -3.66 12.49
CA VAL A 116 14.20 -3.34 12.57
C VAL A 116 14.60 -2.94 13.98
N VAL A 117 13.78 -2.10 14.63
CA VAL A 117 14.00 -1.70 16.03
C VAL A 117 13.93 -2.90 16.97
N GLU A 118 12.96 -3.78 16.81
CA GLU A 118 12.86 -4.97 17.64
C GLU A 118 14.01 -5.95 17.39
N TYR A 119 14.35 -6.21 16.11
CA TYR A 119 15.49 -7.05 15.74
C TYR A 119 16.81 -6.50 16.31
N SER A 120 17.01 -5.19 16.34
CA SER A 120 18.20 -4.57 16.93
C SER A 120 18.36 -4.84 18.43
N LYS A 121 17.24 -5.09 19.14
CA LYS A 121 17.22 -5.34 20.59
C LYS A 121 17.35 -6.82 20.94
N THR A 122 16.67 -7.69 20.19
CA THR A 122 16.55 -9.11 20.54
C THR A 122 17.38 -10.03 19.64
N GLY A 123 17.81 -9.54 18.48
CA GLY A 123 18.55 -10.33 17.49
C GLY A 123 17.73 -11.52 17.00
N SER A 124 18.18 -12.73 17.36
CA SER A 124 17.65 -13.99 16.82
C SER A 124 16.27 -14.39 17.35
N THR A 125 15.83 -13.82 18.48
CA THR A 125 14.50 -14.02 19.09
C THR A 125 13.59 -12.84 18.76
N PHE A 126 13.22 -12.75 17.49
CA PHE A 126 12.38 -11.69 16.99
C PHE A 126 10.90 -12.06 17.15
N LYS A 127 10.14 -11.29 17.94
CA LYS A 127 8.68 -11.38 17.94
C LYS A 127 8.12 -10.39 16.94
N ARG A 128 6.84 -10.54 16.61
CA ARG A 128 6.17 -9.61 15.71
C ARG A 128 5.81 -8.35 16.49
N PRO A 129 6.34 -7.17 16.13
CA PRO A 129 5.73 -5.93 16.59
C PRO A 129 4.30 -5.91 16.04
N GLY A 130 3.35 -5.48 16.88
CA GLY A 130 1.97 -5.30 16.46
C GLY A 130 1.85 -4.34 15.27
N THR A 131 0.63 -4.22 14.73
CA THR A 131 0.33 -3.27 13.66
C THR A 131 0.76 -1.85 14.05
N THR A 132 1.56 -1.21 13.19
CA THR A 132 2.04 0.15 13.45
C THR A 132 1.01 1.22 13.06
N PRO A 133 1.20 2.46 13.54
CA PRO A 133 0.45 3.61 13.03
C PRO A 133 0.56 3.76 11.51
N ILE A 134 1.73 3.49 10.90
CA ILE A 134 1.86 3.57 9.43
C ILE A 134 1.15 2.43 8.72
N ASP A 135 1.16 1.21 9.25
CA ASP A 135 0.39 0.10 8.68
C ASP A 135 -1.10 0.44 8.66
N ASN A 136 -1.61 1.03 9.75
CA ASN A 136 -3.00 1.50 9.82
C ASN A 136 -3.28 2.62 8.82
N TYR A 137 -2.38 3.58 8.70
CA TYR A 137 -2.47 4.67 7.73
C TYR A 137 -2.51 4.16 6.29
N LEU A 138 -1.55 3.31 5.90
CA LEU A 138 -1.49 2.73 4.54
C LEU A 138 -2.71 1.86 4.25
N LYS A 139 -3.20 1.13 5.24
CA LYS A 139 -4.43 0.35 5.13
C LYS A 139 -5.63 1.26 4.87
N GLN A 140 -5.80 2.33 5.65
CA GLN A 140 -6.86 3.32 5.44
C GLN A 140 -6.78 3.95 4.04
N LEU A 141 -5.58 4.39 3.62
CA LEU A 141 -5.36 4.99 2.31
C LEU A 141 -5.68 4.01 1.17
N SER A 142 -5.29 2.75 1.31
CA SER A 142 -5.61 1.69 0.34
C SER A 142 -7.12 1.49 0.20
N HIS A 143 -7.87 1.45 1.31
CA HIS A 143 -9.32 1.34 1.27
C HIS A 143 -9.99 2.55 0.62
N LEU A 144 -9.54 3.77 0.94
CA LEU A 144 -10.06 5.00 0.33
C LEU A 144 -9.80 5.05 -1.18
N ASN A 145 -8.60 4.69 -1.62
CA ASN A 145 -8.27 4.57 -3.03
C ASN A 145 -9.14 3.52 -3.72
N HIS A 146 -9.38 2.38 -3.07
CA HIS A 146 -10.26 1.35 -3.62
C HIS A 146 -11.69 1.85 -3.81
N VAL A 147 -12.25 2.54 -2.82
CA VAL A 147 -13.58 3.17 -2.90
C VAL A 147 -13.63 4.20 -4.04
N LEU A 148 -12.64 5.09 -4.13
CA LEU A 148 -12.58 6.11 -5.18
C LEU A 148 -12.50 5.49 -6.58
N THR A 149 -11.68 4.46 -6.76
CA THR A 149 -11.56 3.74 -8.04
C THR A 149 -12.87 3.09 -8.44
N LEU A 150 -13.56 2.41 -7.51
CA LEU A 150 -14.85 1.80 -7.78
C LEU A 150 -15.92 2.84 -8.14
N ALA A 151 -15.96 3.97 -7.41
CA ALA A 151 -16.89 5.06 -7.69
C ALA A 151 -16.66 5.65 -9.09
N ARG A 152 -15.40 5.90 -9.46
CA ARG A 152 -15.04 6.38 -10.80
C ARG A 152 -15.40 5.39 -11.90
N GLN A 153 -15.09 4.11 -11.71
CA GLN A 153 -15.43 3.07 -12.68
C GLN A 153 -16.94 3.04 -12.92
N ILE A 154 -17.75 3.00 -11.86
CA ILE A 154 -19.22 3.00 -11.98
C ILE A 154 -19.70 4.27 -12.71
N HIS A 155 -19.14 5.44 -12.37
CA HIS A 155 -19.50 6.70 -13.02
C HIS A 155 -19.20 6.68 -14.52
N GLU A 156 -18.02 6.20 -14.91
CA GLU A 156 -17.61 6.08 -16.30
C GLU A 156 -18.48 5.06 -17.05
N ASP A 157 -18.73 3.88 -16.46
CA ASP A 157 -19.56 2.83 -17.06
C ASP A 157 -20.97 3.35 -17.40
N ILE A 158 -21.54 4.18 -16.55
CA ILE A 158 -22.83 4.82 -16.77
C ILE A 158 -22.73 5.86 -17.90
N ARG A 159 -21.75 6.77 -17.83
CA ARG A 159 -21.57 7.85 -18.81
C ARG A 159 -21.29 7.36 -20.23
N TYR A 160 -20.52 6.28 -20.35
CA TYR A 160 -20.13 5.72 -21.64
C TYR A 160 -21.05 4.59 -22.11
N GLY A 161 -22.14 4.32 -21.37
CA GLY A 161 -23.18 3.37 -21.77
C GLY A 161 -22.69 1.93 -21.84
N GLU A 162 -21.80 1.53 -20.93
CA GLU A 162 -21.42 0.12 -20.79
C GLU A 162 -22.60 -0.72 -20.30
N LYS A 163 -22.55 -2.04 -20.58
CA LYS A 163 -23.68 -2.93 -20.31
C LYS A 163 -24.06 -2.92 -18.82
N PRO A 164 -25.29 -2.51 -18.44
CA PRO A 164 -25.69 -2.33 -17.05
C PRO A 164 -25.82 -3.64 -16.25
N LYS A 165 -25.69 -4.79 -16.91
CA LYS A 165 -25.81 -6.14 -16.31
C LYS A 165 -24.94 -6.35 -15.07
N TYR A 166 -23.80 -5.65 -14.98
CA TYR A 166 -22.86 -5.80 -13.86
C TYR A 166 -22.94 -4.66 -12.82
N LEU A 167 -23.74 -3.61 -13.06
CA LEU A 167 -23.82 -2.44 -12.17
C LEU A 167 -24.28 -2.81 -10.76
N ALA A 168 -25.28 -3.68 -10.61
CA ALA A 168 -25.70 -4.16 -9.28
C ALA A 168 -24.56 -4.87 -8.53
N HIS A 169 -23.69 -5.59 -9.25
CA HIS A 169 -22.53 -6.20 -8.64
C HIS A 169 -21.48 -5.16 -8.25
N GLN A 170 -21.16 -4.23 -9.15
CA GLN A 170 -20.19 -3.16 -8.89
C GLN A 170 -20.60 -2.29 -7.70
N VAL A 171 -21.88 -1.91 -7.61
CA VAL A 171 -22.42 -1.15 -6.46
C VAL A 171 -22.36 -1.96 -5.17
N ALA A 172 -22.60 -3.28 -5.22
CA ALA A 172 -22.42 -4.14 -4.06
C ALA A 172 -20.95 -4.21 -3.61
N VAL A 173 -20.00 -4.27 -4.54
CA VAL A 173 -18.56 -4.24 -4.25
C VAL A 173 -18.16 -2.89 -3.65
N LEU A 174 -18.67 -1.79 -4.19
CA LEU A 174 -18.49 -0.44 -3.63
C LEU A 174 -18.99 -0.36 -2.18
N PHE A 175 -20.18 -0.88 -1.91
CA PHE A 175 -20.73 -0.95 -0.55
C PHE A 175 -19.82 -1.74 0.40
N GLN A 176 -19.30 -2.90 -0.03
CA GLN A 176 -18.36 -3.69 0.77
C GLN A 176 -17.03 -2.95 1.00
N ALA A 177 -16.52 -2.25 -0.02
CA ALA A 177 -15.31 -1.44 0.08
C ALA A 177 -15.47 -0.31 1.11
N ILE A 178 -16.63 0.36 1.14
CA ILE A 178 -16.96 1.39 2.14
C ILE A 178 -16.98 0.78 3.56
N GLN A 179 -17.58 -0.40 3.72
CA GLN A 179 -17.64 -1.08 5.02
C GLN A 179 -16.28 -1.56 5.53
N ALA A 180 -15.34 -1.86 4.64
CA ALA A 180 -14.02 -2.35 5.00
C ALA A 180 -13.08 -1.28 5.57
N ILE A 181 -13.49 -0.01 5.60
CA ILE A 181 -12.68 1.10 6.11
C ILE A 181 -12.47 0.94 7.64
N PRO A 182 -11.20 0.81 8.12
CA PRO A 182 -10.90 0.41 9.51
C PRO A 182 -11.42 1.33 10.63
N SER A 183 -11.65 2.61 10.33
CA SER A 183 -12.01 3.63 11.33
C SER A 183 -13.50 3.95 11.39
N GLY A 184 -14.34 3.10 10.79
CA GLY A 184 -15.76 3.39 10.66
C GLY A 184 -15.99 4.40 9.55
N SER A 185 -16.89 4.06 8.64
CA SER A 185 -17.19 4.84 7.44
C SER A 185 -17.94 6.13 7.75
N GLU A 186 -17.75 6.83 8.87
CA GLU A 186 -18.63 7.94 9.29
C GLU A 186 -18.79 9.01 8.19
N LEU A 187 -17.69 9.38 7.53
CA LEU A 187 -17.71 10.31 6.39
C LEU A 187 -18.51 9.81 5.18
N LEU A 188 -18.63 8.49 5.03
CA LEU A 188 -19.35 7.80 3.95
C LEU A 188 -20.62 7.08 4.45
N ALA A 189 -21.05 7.31 5.70
CA ALA A 189 -22.14 6.56 6.31
C ALA A 189 -23.46 6.86 5.60
N ARG A 190 -23.66 8.11 5.20
CA ARG A 190 -24.80 8.53 4.38
C ARG A 190 -24.85 7.80 3.03
N HIS A 191 -23.69 7.54 2.40
CA HIS A 191 -23.62 6.83 1.12
C HIS A 191 -23.90 5.35 1.29
N LYS A 192 -23.47 4.76 2.42
CA LYS A 192 -23.82 3.40 2.80
C LYS A 192 -25.34 3.23 2.90
N THR A 193 -26.00 4.09 3.68
CA THR A 193 -27.47 4.07 3.85
C THR A 193 -28.18 4.31 2.52
N ASN A 194 -27.73 5.29 1.74
CA ASN A 194 -28.29 5.57 0.42
C ASN A 194 -28.20 4.36 -0.53
N ILE A 195 -27.07 3.62 -0.52
CA ILE A 195 -26.97 2.37 -1.28
C ILE A 195 -27.97 1.34 -0.76
N GLU A 196 -28.04 1.10 0.55
CA GLU A 196 -28.98 0.11 1.14
C GLU A 196 -30.44 0.36 0.76
N GLU A 197 -30.87 1.62 0.78
CA GLU A 197 -32.24 2.04 0.46
C GLU A 197 -32.59 1.83 -1.02
N ASN A 198 -31.66 2.14 -1.92
CA ASN A 198 -31.91 2.17 -3.37
C ASN A 198 -31.46 0.90 -4.10
N PHE A 199 -30.69 0.01 -3.45
CA PHE A 199 -30.12 -1.17 -4.10
C PHE A 199 -31.16 -2.14 -4.64
N LYS A 200 -32.34 -2.22 -3.99
CA LYS A 200 -33.43 -3.08 -4.46
C LYS A 200 -34.00 -2.57 -5.79
N MET A 201 -34.17 -1.25 -5.93
CA MET A 201 -34.61 -0.59 -7.16
C MET A 201 -33.62 -0.87 -8.29
N LEU A 202 -32.31 -0.67 -8.04
CA LEU A 202 -31.26 -0.97 -9.02
C LEU A 202 -31.32 -2.41 -9.53
N LYS A 203 -31.49 -3.38 -8.61
CA LYS A 203 -31.58 -4.79 -8.97
C LYS A 203 -32.79 -5.11 -9.84
N SER A 204 -33.98 -4.59 -9.51
CA SER A 204 -35.17 -4.80 -10.33
C SER A 204 -35.00 -4.18 -11.71
N THR A 205 -34.51 -2.94 -11.77
CA THR A 205 -34.24 -2.25 -13.04
C THR A 205 -33.31 -3.08 -13.93
N ILE A 206 -32.20 -3.59 -13.39
CA ILE A 206 -31.26 -4.40 -14.17
C ILE A 206 -31.87 -5.75 -14.58
N ALA A 207 -32.73 -6.34 -13.77
CA ALA A 207 -33.40 -7.60 -14.09
C ALA A 207 -34.45 -7.44 -15.21
N ASP A 208 -35.07 -6.26 -15.30
CA ASP A 208 -36.10 -5.94 -16.28
C ASP A 208 -35.53 -5.45 -17.62
N LEU A 209 -34.23 -5.12 -17.69
CA LEU A 209 -33.56 -4.72 -18.94
C LEU A 209 -33.47 -5.89 -19.93
N HIS A 210 -33.84 -5.64 -21.18
CA HIS A 210 -33.66 -6.61 -22.26
C HIS A 210 -32.19 -6.70 -22.71
N GLU A 211 -31.78 -7.82 -23.31
CA GLU A 211 -30.36 -8.09 -23.71
C GLU A 211 -29.73 -7.04 -24.65
N PHE A 212 -30.54 -6.21 -25.31
CA PHE A 212 -30.11 -5.18 -26.26
C PHE A 212 -30.26 -3.75 -25.72
N GLU A 213 -30.77 -3.60 -24.50
CA GLU A 213 -31.01 -2.31 -23.88
C GLU A 213 -29.81 -1.92 -23.02
N ASN A 214 -29.09 -0.88 -23.46
CA ASN A 214 -27.89 -0.40 -22.78
C ASN A 214 -28.17 0.83 -21.89
N SER A 215 -29.37 1.40 -21.95
CA SER A 215 -29.74 2.61 -21.22
C SER A 215 -30.48 2.26 -19.93
N LEU A 216 -30.03 2.85 -18.83
CA LEU A 216 -30.76 2.83 -17.57
C LEU A 216 -31.93 3.82 -17.63
N PRO A 217 -33.00 3.61 -16.84
CA PRO A 217 -33.95 4.66 -16.55
C PRO A 217 -33.24 5.88 -15.94
N GLN A 218 -33.66 7.07 -16.36
CA GLN A 218 -33.04 8.34 -15.96
C GLN A 218 -32.90 8.48 -14.43
N GLU A 219 -33.92 8.07 -13.67
CA GLU A 219 -33.90 8.13 -12.19
C GLU A 219 -32.75 7.30 -11.58
N VAL A 220 -32.49 6.10 -12.13
CA VAL A 220 -31.41 5.22 -11.66
C VAL A 220 -30.05 5.76 -12.10
N GLU A 221 -29.98 6.29 -13.32
CA GLU A 221 -28.78 6.93 -13.86
C GLU A 221 -28.34 8.12 -13.02
N GLU A 222 -29.25 9.07 -12.78
CA GLU A 222 -29.01 10.27 -11.98
C GLU A 222 -28.58 9.91 -10.55
N TRP A 223 -29.28 8.98 -9.91
CA TRP A 223 -28.94 8.50 -8.57
C TRP A 223 -27.51 7.95 -8.50
N LEU A 224 -27.11 7.10 -9.46
CA LEU A 224 -25.77 6.51 -9.46
C LEU A 224 -24.67 7.56 -9.75
N LEU A 225 -24.93 8.51 -10.66
CA LEU A 225 -24.00 9.61 -10.93
C LEU A 225 -23.82 10.49 -9.70
N GLU A 226 -24.92 10.89 -9.03
CA GLU A 226 -24.87 11.66 -7.80
C GLU A 226 -24.15 10.91 -6.66
N LEU A 227 -24.41 9.62 -6.51
CA LEU A 227 -23.75 8.75 -5.53
C LEU A 227 -22.23 8.75 -5.74
N THR A 228 -21.79 8.49 -6.96
CA THR A 228 -20.37 8.36 -7.31
C THR A 228 -19.62 9.71 -7.26
N ASP A 229 -20.26 10.80 -7.69
CA ASP A 229 -19.73 12.16 -7.56
C ASP A 229 -19.62 12.57 -6.09
N SER A 230 -20.64 12.29 -5.28
CA SER A 230 -20.64 12.62 -3.86
C SER A 230 -19.58 11.83 -3.08
N ILE A 231 -19.37 10.54 -3.39
CA ILE A 231 -18.28 9.74 -2.81
C ILE A 231 -16.94 10.34 -3.20
N SER A 232 -16.75 10.65 -4.48
CA SER A 232 -15.53 11.30 -4.97
C SER A 232 -15.31 12.63 -4.24
N GLY A 233 -16.34 13.46 -4.08
CA GLY A 233 -16.27 14.73 -3.36
C GLY A 233 -15.80 14.57 -1.91
N VAL A 234 -16.28 13.55 -1.19
CA VAL A 234 -15.79 13.26 0.17
C VAL A 234 -14.31 12.92 0.17
N VAL A 235 -13.85 12.06 -0.73
CA VAL A 235 -12.42 11.67 -0.80
C VAL A 235 -11.54 12.87 -1.15
N HIS A 236 -11.96 13.74 -2.07
CA HIS A 236 -11.20 14.94 -2.43
C HIS A 236 -11.26 16.05 -1.37
N SER A 237 -12.29 16.05 -0.49
CA SER A 237 -12.38 16.99 0.64
C SER A 237 -11.43 16.66 1.79
N MET A 238 -10.80 15.47 1.76
CA MET A 238 -9.82 15.09 2.76
C MET A 238 -8.57 16.00 2.69
N PRO A 239 -7.82 16.15 3.80
CA PRO A 239 -6.66 17.01 3.85
C PRO A 239 -5.70 16.74 2.69
N THR A 240 -5.29 17.79 1.98
CA THR A 240 -4.46 17.68 0.77
C THR A 240 -3.12 16.99 1.03
N GLN A 241 -2.65 16.97 2.28
CA GLN A 241 -1.46 16.23 2.70
C GLN A 241 -1.56 14.72 2.41
N LEU A 242 -2.77 14.17 2.27
CA LEU A 242 -3.01 12.77 1.93
C LEU A 242 -2.99 12.49 0.42
N SER A 243 -3.23 13.51 -0.39
CA SER A 243 -3.32 13.42 -1.86
C SER A 243 -2.19 14.13 -2.60
N GLN A 244 -1.33 14.86 -1.87
CA GLN A 244 -0.14 15.49 -2.42
C GLN A 244 0.88 14.44 -2.87
N GLU A 245 1.51 14.70 -4.00
CA GLU A 245 2.67 13.92 -4.43
C GLU A 245 3.74 13.93 -3.35
N LEU A 246 4.18 12.74 -2.95
CA LEU A 246 5.30 12.57 -2.04
C LEU A 246 6.55 13.17 -2.69
N ARG A 247 7.01 14.30 -2.16
CA ARG A 247 8.27 14.91 -2.58
C ARG A 247 9.44 14.22 -1.87
N PRO A 248 10.61 14.11 -2.50
CA PRO A 248 11.82 13.67 -1.81
C PRO A 248 12.04 14.53 -0.57
N VAL A 249 12.43 13.92 0.54
CA VAL A 249 12.90 14.65 1.72
C VAL A 249 14.16 15.38 1.30
N ALA A 250 14.09 16.71 1.25
CA ALA A 250 15.24 17.58 0.97
C ALA A 250 16.19 17.63 2.17
#